data_AF-A0A952Q0Y1-F1
#
_entry.id   AF-A0A952Q0Y1-F1
#
_cell.length_a   1.000
_cell.length_b   1.000
_cell.length_c   1.000
_cell.angle_alpha   90.00
_cell.angle_beta   90.00
_cell.angle_gamma   90.00
#
_symmetry.space_group_name_H-M   'P 1'
#
loop_
_entity.id
_entity.type
_entity.pdbx_description
1 polymer ?
#
loop_
_entity_poly.entity_id
_entity_poly.type
_entity_poly.pdbx_seq_one_letter_code
_entity_poly.pdbx_strand_id
1 'polypeptide(L)'
;MFKTNLSLRSLLPRLIVLGIVDVFAIRLVDISFNNISPLLGIGIAIFTIIANIVYLDDRLFPWRWIFPALTGMALLVIYPMGYALATAFTNYGEGHALSKEQAIAQFTDQTYPAPDAPTLSVYFFGKTGVAATDRTLADFRFLIIDADGKEYFIANNDTELTPLASDDPSIKARNDKGIPSSIGDYELVTPAGLEQRLKLKTDLHLPKDIQLTKLQLLQQNYLGQAQQPKYVYDSTTGKLIDKELNIVYVEQKGSFVPESGEGKTLIPGFSAYIGIDNLLRVVTDDSVRDPFWRVFIWTVVFAIGSVGTTFALGLIFAMILNNRDFPLKPLWRSLLIIPYAIPGWLSASVWRGLLNPSYGPINIALKNLLGISPDWFADPGLAKVMVLMVNLYLGFPYMMLICLGALQSIPADMYEASLIDGANERQKFQFITLPMLLVAVGPLLIASFAYNFNNFTLIELLTTGGPPMSASTAAGHTDILLSYTYRLAFAGGRGSDYGFASAIGIFIFLIVGTITFLNFRFTNTLEKVSE
;
A
#
# COMPACT_ATOMS: atom_id res chain seq x y z
N MET A 1 13.73 -24.35 -42.75
CA MET A 1 14.46 -23.33 -43.55
C MET A 1 13.46 -22.64 -44.48
N PHE A 2 12.64 -21.72 -43.97
CA PHE A 2 11.75 -20.90 -44.79
C PHE A 2 12.39 -19.51 -44.94
N LYS A 3 13.05 -19.26 -46.07
CA LYS A 3 13.42 -17.89 -46.49
C LYS A 3 12.19 -17.27 -47.13
N THR A 4 11.35 -16.62 -46.34
CA THR A 4 10.35 -15.69 -46.87
C THR A 4 11.09 -14.42 -47.27
N ASN A 5 11.19 -14.14 -48.57
CA ASN A 5 11.55 -12.82 -49.06
C ASN A 5 10.45 -11.85 -48.60
N LEU A 6 10.69 -11.14 -47.49
CA LEU A 6 9.82 -10.06 -47.02
C LEU A 6 9.75 -8.99 -48.13
N SER A 7 8.59 -8.90 -48.78
CA SER A 7 8.27 -7.78 -49.66
C SER A 7 8.32 -6.48 -48.86
N LEU A 8 8.92 -5.42 -49.42
CA LEU A 8 8.94 -4.09 -48.79
C LEU A 8 7.55 -3.63 -48.33
N ARG A 9 6.50 -4.08 -49.03
CA ARG A 9 5.09 -3.75 -48.73
C ARG A 9 4.56 -4.39 -47.45
N SER A 10 5.10 -5.54 -47.01
CA SER A 10 4.69 -6.18 -45.75
C SER A 10 5.50 -5.73 -44.54
N LEU A 11 6.68 -5.13 -44.77
CA LEU A 11 7.62 -4.71 -43.73
C LEU A 11 7.39 -3.25 -43.31
N LEU A 12 7.04 -2.38 -44.26
CA LEU A 12 6.75 -0.96 -44.02
C LEU A 12 5.71 -0.68 -42.90
N PRO A 13 4.52 -1.31 -42.89
CA PRO A 13 3.54 -1.05 -41.82
C PRO A 13 4.03 -1.53 -40.45
N ARG A 14 4.83 -2.61 -40.38
CA ARG A 14 5.42 -3.09 -39.11
C ARG A 14 6.42 -2.08 -38.56
N LEU A 15 7.27 -1.53 -39.42
CA LEU A 15 8.24 -0.49 -39.03
C LEU A 15 7.57 0.79 -38.57
N ILE A 16 6.48 1.21 -39.22
CA ILE A 16 5.73 2.40 -38.80
C ILE A 16 5.14 2.19 -37.40
N VAL A 17 4.48 1.05 -37.17
CA VAL A 17 3.87 0.74 -35.86
C VAL A 17 4.94 0.62 -34.78
N LEU A 18 6.02 -0.13 -35.03
CA LEU A 18 7.13 -0.25 -34.07
C LEU A 18 7.81 1.09 -33.83
N GLY A 19 8.02 1.91 -34.87
CA GLY A 19 8.59 3.24 -34.72
C GLY A 19 7.74 4.16 -33.83
N ILE A 20 6.41 4.11 -33.95
CA ILE A 20 5.52 4.84 -33.03
C ILE A 20 5.70 4.32 -31.60
N VAL A 21 5.68 3.00 -31.40
CA VAL A 21 5.86 2.37 -30.08
C VAL A 21 7.21 2.75 -29.47
N ASP A 22 8.28 2.76 -30.26
CA ASP A 22 9.63 3.08 -29.83
C ASP A 22 9.75 4.54 -29.39
N VAL A 23 9.12 5.48 -30.11
CA VAL A 23 9.08 6.89 -29.71
C VAL A 23 8.42 7.04 -28.33
N PHE A 24 7.28 6.38 -28.11
CA PHE A 24 6.64 6.37 -26.79
C PHE A 24 7.51 5.70 -25.73
N ALA A 25 8.12 4.56 -26.05
CA ALA A 25 8.98 3.83 -25.12
C ALA A 25 10.21 4.65 -24.71
N ILE A 26 10.90 5.29 -25.65
CA ILE A 26 12.05 6.16 -25.36
C ILE A 26 11.62 7.30 -24.43
N ARG A 27 10.46 7.91 -24.67
CA ARG A 27 9.95 8.96 -23.77
C ARG A 27 9.64 8.41 -22.38
N LEU A 28 9.09 7.20 -22.27
CA LEU A 28 8.85 6.55 -20.98
C LEU A 28 10.15 6.19 -20.26
N VAL A 29 11.18 5.75 -20.97
CA VAL A 29 12.51 5.48 -20.42
C VAL A 29 13.08 6.77 -19.82
N ASP A 30 13.08 7.86 -20.58
CA ASP A 30 13.56 9.17 -20.12
C ASP A 30 12.81 9.69 -18.88
N ILE A 31 11.46 9.61 -18.90
CA ILE A 31 10.65 9.96 -17.72
C ILE A 31 11.00 9.07 -16.53
N SER A 32 11.22 7.77 -16.75
CA SER A 32 11.52 6.81 -15.69
C SER A 32 12.86 7.08 -15.02
N PHE A 33 13.91 7.36 -15.81
CA PHE A 33 15.23 7.68 -15.28
C PHE A 33 15.27 8.98 -14.49
N ASN A 34 14.53 10.01 -14.95
CA ASN A 34 14.58 11.33 -14.33
C ASN A 34 13.60 11.52 -13.17
N ASN A 35 12.44 10.85 -13.19
CA ASN A 35 11.34 11.18 -12.27
C ASN A 35 10.81 10.00 -11.43
N ILE A 36 11.11 8.74 -11.78
CA ILE A 36 10.46 7.57 -11.15
C ILE A 36 11.48 6.58 -10.58
N SER A 37 12.14 5.81 -11.45
CA SER A 37 13.08 4.76 -11.07
C SER A 37 13.95 4.37 -12.27
N PRO A 38 15.29 4.39 -12.12
CA PRO A 38 16.20 3.89 -13.15
C PRO A 38 15.94 2.42 -13.51
N LEU A 39 15.55 1.59 -12.55
CA LEU A 39 15.26 0.16 -12.79
C LEU A 39 14.08 -0.02 -13.74
N LEU A 40 13.02 0.77 -13.56
CA LEU A 40 11.86 0.77 -14.46
C LEU A 40 12.29 1.20 -15.88
N GLY A 41 13.12 2.25 -15.99
CA GLY A 41 13.65 2.72 -17.26
C GLY A 41 14.46 1.65 -18.01
N ILE A 42 15.35 0.95 -17.31
CA ILE A 42 16.10 -0.19 -17.87
C ILE A 42 15.15 -1.30 -18.34
N GLY A 43 14.15 -1.64 -17.52
CA GLY A 43 13.15 -2.66 -17.85
C GLY A 43 12.38 -2.34 -19.12
N ILE A 44 11.90 -1.10 -19.26
CA ILE A 44 11.20 -0.63 -20.47
C ILE A 44 12.13 -0.68 -21.68
N ALA A 45 13.38 -0.24 -21.55
CA ALA A 45 14.33 -0.25 -22.66
C ALA A 45 14.62 -1.68 -23.16
N ILE A 46 14.91 -2.62 -22.26
CA ILE A 46 15.13 -4.03 -22.60
C ILE A 46 13.89 -4.60 -23.28
N PHE A 47 12.71 -4.31 -22.74
CA PHE A 47 11.46 -4.80 -23.28
C PHE A 47 11.21 -4.31 -24.72
N THR A 48 11.43 -3.02 -24.98
CA THR A 48 11.31 -2.42 -26.31
C THR A 48 12.30 -3.01 -27.32
N ILE A 49 13.53 -3.30 -26.89
CA ILE A 49 14.52 -3.98 -27.72
C ILE A 49 14.04 -5.40 -28.10
N ILE A 50 13.54 -6.16 -27.13
CA ILE A 50 13.03 -7.52 -27.39
C ILE A 50 11.79 -7.47 -28.30
N ALA A 51 10.90 -6.48 -28.12
CA ALA A 51 9.74 -6.28 -28.98
C ALA A 51 10.18 -6.10 -30.44
N ASN A 52 11.15 -5.22 -30.70
CA ASN A 52 11.69 -5.02 -32.03
C ASN A 52 12.27 -6.32 -32.61
N ILE A 53 13.06 -7.07 -31.84
CA ILE A 53 13.61 -8.36 -32.30
C ILE A 53 12.49 -9.35 -32.66
N VAL A 54 11.47 -9.51 -31.80
CA VAL A 54 10.37 -10.48 -32.00
C VAL A 54 9.48 -10.13 -33.21
N TYR A 55 9.19 -8.85 -33.42
CA TYR A 55 8.28 -8.42 -34.48
C TYR A 55 8.99 -8.19 -35.84
N LEU A 56 10.31 -7.97 -35.85
CA LEU A 56 11.10 -7.83 -37.08
C LEU A 56 11.71 -9.15 -37.57
N ASP A 57 12.13 -10.05 -36.68
CA ASP A 57 12.64 -11.37 -37.08
C ASP A 57 11.48 -12.34 -37.36
N ASP A 58 11.42 -12.88 -38.57
CA ASP A 58 10.43 -13.88 -38.95
C ASP A 58 10.71 -15.26 -38.33
N ARG A 59 11.94 -15.55 -37.90
CA ARG A 59 12.27 -16.78 -37.15
C ARG A 59 11.57 -16.83 -35.80
N LEU A 60 11.23 -15.66 -35.25
CA LEU A 60 10.55 -15.50 -33.97
C LEU A 60 9.04 -15.35 -34.12
N PHE A 61 8.46 -15.71 -35.27
CA PHE A 61 7.02 -15.63 -35.50
C PHE A 61 6.16 -16.22 -34.36
N PRO A 62 6.46 -17.41 -33.78
CA PRO A 62 5.68 -17.95 -32.65
C PRO A 62 5.68 -17.03 -31.42
N TRP A 63 6.77 -16.30 -31.17
CA TRP A 63 6.90 -15.40 -30.04
C TRP A 63 5.98 -14.19 -30.14
N ARG A 64 5.51 -13.80 -31.32
CA ARG A 64 4.60 -12.65 -31.49
C ARG A 64 3.27 -12.83 -30.76
N TRP A 65 2.86 -14.08 -30.50
CA TRP A 65 1.64 -14.42 -29.77
C TRP A 65 1.85 -14.52 -28.26
N ILE A 66 3.04 -14.96 -27.84
CA ILE A 66 3.38 -15.18 -26.44
C ILE A 66 3.90 -13.89 -25.80
N PHE A 67 4.65 -13.10 -26.57
CA PHE A 67 5.35 -11.92 -26.10
C PHE A 67 4.44 -10.92 -25.38
N PRO A 68 3.26 -10.51 -25.91
CA PRO A 68 2.36 -9.61 -25.18
C PRO A 68 1.94 -10.12 -23.80
N ALA A 69 1.73 -11.43 -23.65
CA ALA A 69 1.39 -12.03 -22.35
C ALA A 69 2.58 -12.02 -21.40
N LEU A 70 3.79 -12.32 -21.89
CA LEU A 70 5.02 -12.25 -21.10
C LEU A 70 5.34 -10.82 -20.67
N THR A 71 5.04 -9.82 -21.50
CA THR A 71 5.12 -8.39 -21.13
C THR A 71 4.24 -8.09 -19.94
N GLY A 72 2.97 -8.47 -20.02
CA GLY A 72 2.00 -8.26 -18.95
C GLY A 72 2.47 -8.94 -17.67
N MET A 73 2.96 -10.18 -17.76
CA MET A 73 3.53 -10.90 -16.63
C MET A 73 4.77 -10.20 -16.05
N ALA A 74 5.69 -9.72 -16.89
CA ALA A 74 6.89 -9.03 -16.44
C ALA A 74 6.57 -7.72 -15.71
N LEU A 75 5.67 -6.90 -16.27
CA LEU A 75 5.33 -5.57 -15.72
C LEU A 75 4.36 -5.63 -14.54
N LEU A 76 3.37 -6.52 -14.58
CA LEU A 76 2.29 -6.55 -13.59
C LEU A 76 2.50 -7.59 -12.48
N VAL A 77 3.41 -8.56 -12.68
CA VAL A 77 3.68 -9.61 -11.69
C VAL A 77 5.14 -9.58 -11.25
N ILE A 78 6.10 -9.68 -12.19
CA ILE A 78 7.53 -9.81 -11.84
C ILE A 78 8.09 -8.50 -11.29
N TYR A 79 7.76 -7.35 -11.89
CA TYR A 79 8.26 -6.05 -11.42
C TYR A 79 7.79 -5.71 -9.99
N PRO A 80 6.49 -5.78 -9.64
CA PRO A 80 6.05 -5.57 -8.26
C PRO A 80 6.68 -6.55 -7.28
N MET A 81 6.88 -7.81 -7.68
CA MET A 81 7.56 -8.82 -6.86
C MET A 81 9.03 -8.47 -6.63
N GLY A 82 9.74 -8.01 -7.66
CA GLY A 82 11.13 -7.55 -7.54
C GLY A 82 11.26 -6.27 -6.71
N TYR A 83 10.30 -5.35 -6.83
CA TYR A 83 10.24 -4.16 -5.99
C TYR A 83 10.01 -4.51 -4.52
N ALA A 84 9.05 -5.41 -4.22
CA ALA A 84 8.84 -5.91 -2.86
C ALA A 84 10.11 -6.61 -2.33
N LEU A 85 10.77 -7.44 -3.14
CA LEU A 85 12.04 -8.07 -2.78
C LEU A 85 13.11 -7.03 -2.42
N ALA A 86 13.26 -5.96 -3.19
CA ALA A 86 14.21 -4.89 -2.89
C ALA A 86 13.86 -4.15 -1.60
N THR A 87 12.58 -3.83 -1.40
CA THR A 87 12.05 -3.16 -0.20
C THR A 87 12.25 -3.98 1.07
N ALA A 88 12.30 -5.31 0.98
CA ALA A 88 12.58 -6.18 2.13
C ALA A 88 13.93 -5.91 2.81
N PHE A 89 14.91 -5.37 2.08
CA PHE A 89 16.24 -5.04 2.59
C PHE A 89 16.39 -3.57 3.00
N THR A 90 15.29 -2.83 3.08
CA THR A 90 15.26 -1.42 3.50
C THR A 90 14.42 -1.24 4.76
N ASN A 91 14.60 -0.11 5.43
CA ASN A 91 13.75 0.34 6.54
C ASN A 91 12.49 1.09 6.05
N TYR A 92 12.09 0.93 4.77
CA TYR A 92 11.03 1.72 4.18
C TYR A 92 9.72 1.52 4.95
N GLY A 93 9.10 2.62 5.38
CA GLY A 93 8.00 2.59 6.33
C GLY A 93 7.58 3.99 6.76
N GLU A 94 6.61 4.04 7.66
CA GLU A 94 6.20 5.25 8.36
C GLU A 94 7.38 5.79 9.18
N GLY A 95 7.67 7.08 9.00
CA GLY A 95 8.86 7.72 9.56
C GLY A 95 10.11 7.60 8.67
N HIS A 96 10.14 6.72 7.65
CA HIS A 96 11.31 6.50 6.78
C HIS A 96 10.96 6.56 5.28
N ALA A 97 9.86 7.22 4.93
CA ALA A 97 9.37 7.29 3.55
C ALA A 97 10.15 8.30 2.67
N LEU A 98 10.87 9.23 3.28
CA LEU A 98 11.56 10.33 2.58
C LEU A 98 12.95 9.93 2.09
N SER A 99 13.47 10.63 1.09
CA SER A 99 14.90 10.61 0.79
C SER A 99 15.69 11.30 1.91
N LYS A 100 16.99 11.02 2.00
CA LYS A 100 17.87 11.65 2.99
C LYS A 100 17.84 13.18 2.89
N GLU A 101 17.93 13.71 1.69
CA GLU A 101 17.89 15.15 1.41
C GLU A 101 16.56 15.77 1.85
N GLN A 102 15.44 15.10 1.57
CA GLN A 102 14.11 15.55 1.99
C GLN A 102 13.95 15.51 3.51
N ALA A 103 14.46 14.48 4.19
CA ALA A 103 14.42 14.38 5.64
C ALA A 103 15.25 15.48 6.30
N ILE A 104 16.47 15.73 5.80
CA ILE A 104 17.33 16.83 6.28
C ILE A 104 16.63 18.18 6.10
N ALA A 105 16.03 18.43 4.93
CA ALA A 105 15.32 19.67 4.64
C ALA A 105 14.22 19.95 5.69
N GLN A 106 13.46 18.93 6.11
CA GLN A 106 12.43 19.09 7.15
C GLN A 106 12.97 19.49 8.52
N PHE A 107 14.23 19.17 8.83
CA PHE A 107 14.88 19.62 10.06
C PHE A 107 15.50 21.01 9.89
N THR A 108 16.17 21.28 8.78
CA THR A 108 16.82 22.58 8.54
C THR A 108 15.81 23.72 8.37
N ASP A 109 14.57 23.43 7.98
CA ASP A 109 13.47 24.40 7.93
C ASP A 109 12.93 24.77 9.32
N GLN A 110 13.30 24.02 10.37
CA GLN A 110 12.88 24.32 11.74
C GLN A 110 13.75 25.41 12.34
N THR A 111 13.09 26.31 13.06
CA THR A 111 13.71 27.43 13.74
C THR A 111 13.25 27.48 15.19
N TYR A 112 14.05 28.11 16.04
CA TYR A 112 13.74 28.36 17.44
C TYR A 112 14.12 29.80 17.82
N PRO A 113 13.48 30.39 18.85
CA PRO A 113 13.80 31.74 19.30
C PRO A 113 15.26 31.80 19.78
N ALA A 114 16.02 32.81 19.35
CA ALA A 114 17.35 32.99 19.90
C ALA A 114 17.25 33.32 21.40
N PRO A 115 18.09 32.75 22.28
CA PRO A 115 17.99 32.93 23.74
C PRO A 115 17.97 34.38 24.22
N ASP A 116 18.61 35.28 23.47
CA ASP A 116 18.74 36.71 23.76
C ASP A 116 17.96 37.60 22.77
N ALA A 117 17.04 37.04 21.98
CA ALA A 117 16.28 37.83 21.01
C ALA A 117 15.26 38.74 21.72
N PRO A 118 15.29 40.07 21.46
CA PRO A 118 14.24 40.95 21.95
C PRO A 118 12.89 40.53 21.35
N THR A 119 11.85 40.58 22.19
CA THR A 119 10.48 40.37 21.71
C THR A 119 9.97 41.67 21.12
N LEU A 120 9.69 41.65 19.82
CA LEU A 120 9.19 42.80 19.08
C LEU A 120 7.68 42.69 18.92
N SER A 121 6.96 43.78 19.12
CA SER A 121 5.54 43.85 18.74
C SER A 121 5.40 44.48 17.37
N VAL A 122 4.78 43.77 16.43
CA VAL A 122 4.57 44.22 15.06
C VAL A 122 3.09 44.53 14.83
N TYR A 123 2.83 45.75 14.36
CA TYR A 123 1.50 46.23 13.95
C TYR A 123 1.50 46.56 12.47
N PHE A 124 0.39 46.26 11.80
CA PHE A 124 0.24 46.44 10.36
C PHE A 124 -0.55 47.70 10.06
N PHE A 125 0.00 48.55 9.21
CA PHE A 125 -0.64 49.77 8.73
C PHE A 125 -0.84 49.66 7.22
N GLY A 126 -2.03 49.99 6.73
CA GLY A 126 -2.35 49.94 5.32
C GLY A 126 -2.80 51.31 4.80
N LYS A 127 -2.50 51.61 3.54
CA LYS A 127 -2.75 52.91 2.93
C LYS A 127 -4.23 53.33 2.99
N THR A 128 -4.49 54.53 3.52
CA THR A 128 -5.81 55.15 3.64
C THR A 128 -6.44 55.35 2.25
N GLY A 129 -7.74 55.08 2.13
CA GLY A 129 -8.50 55.25 0.88
C GLY A 129 -8.45 54.06 -0.09
N VAL A 130 -7.61 53.05 0.17
CA VAL A 130 -7.63 51.77 -0.57
C VAL A 130 -8.40 50.75 0.26
N ALA A 131 -9.46 50.16 -0.31
CA ALA A 131 -10.21 49.09 0.35
C ALA A 131 -9.26 47.94 0.73
N ALA A 132 -9.47 47.30 1.88
CA ALA A 132 -8.62 46.20 2.34
C ALA A 132 -8.50 45.05 1.32
N THR A 133 -9.49 44.92 0.42
CA THR A 133 -9.54 43.97 -0.70
C THR A 133 -8.66 44.34 -1.90
N ASP A 134 -8.17 45.57 -2.02
CA ASP A 134 -7.41 46.03 -3.19
C ASP A 134 -5.94 46.41 -2.87
N ARG A 135 -5.54 46.30 -1.59
CA ARG A 135 -4.17 46.61 -1.13
C ARG A 135 -3.16 45.55 -1.58
N THR A 136 -2.01 46.01 -2.06
CA THR A 136 -0.82 45.19 -2.39
C THR A 136 0.24 45.28 -1.30
N LEU A 137 1.29 44.45 -1.32
CA LEU A 137 2.41 44.49 -0.34
C LEU A 137 3.06 45.87 -0.23
N ALA A 138 3.08 46.67 -1.31
CA ALA A 138 3.61 48.02 -1.32
C ALA A 138 2.75 49.04 -0.55
N ASP A 139 1.47 48.73 -0.33
CA ASP A 139 0.50 49.55 0.39
C ASP A 139 0.51 49.29 1.90
N PHE A 140 1.37 48.38 2.37
CA PHE A 140 1.57 48.09 3.79
C PHE A 140 2.84 48.74 4.34
N ARG A 141 2.75 49.14 5.60
CA ARG A 141 3.84 49.59 6.46
C ARG A 141 3.75 48.86 7.81
N PHE A 142 4.89 48.74 8.48
CA PHE A 142 5.02 48.00 9.72
C PHE A 142 5.46 48.96 10.81
N LEU A 143 4.74 48.94 11.93
CA LEU A 143 5.20 49.54 13.17
C LEU A 143 5.79 48.43 14.04
N ILE A 144 7.08 48.51 14.31
CA ILE A 144 7.81 47.59 15.17
C ILE A 144 8.07 48.32 16.49
N ILE A 145 7.68 47.70 17.60
CA ILE A 145 7.97 48.19 18.94
C ILE A 145 8.95 47.23 19.58
N ASP A 146 10.13 47.72 19.94
CA ASP A 146 11.17 46.94 20.62
C ASP A 146 10.84 46.74 22.11
N ALA A 147 11.57 45.84 22.77
CA ALA A 147 11.44 45.53 24.19
C ALA A 147 11.64 46.76 25.10
N ASP A 148 12.43 47.74 24.64
CA ASP A 148 12.65 49.03 25.31
C ASP A 148 11.53 50.07 25.04
N GLY A 149 10.48 49.69 24.30
CA GLY A 149 9.36 50.58 23.95
C GLY A 149 9.64 51.58 22.83
N LYS A 150 10.78 51.45 22.13
CA LYS A 150 11.11 52.27 20.95
C LYS A 150 10.29 51.83 19.75
N GLU A 151 9.72 52.80 19.04
CA GLU A 151 8.87 52.57 17.87
C GLU A 151 9.65 52.81 16.58
N TYR A 152 9.46 51.94 15.60
CA TYR A 152 10.07 52.00 14.28
C TYR A 152 9.00 51.83 13.22
N PHE A 153 8.93 52.72 12.23
CA PHE A 153 7.92 52.66 11.18
C PHE A 153 8.58 52.48 9.81
N ILE A 154 8.41 51.30 9.21
CA ILE A 154 9.18 50.85 8.04
C ILE A 154 8.31 50.28 6.92
N ALA A 155 8.83 50.27 5.69
CA ALA A 155 8.25 49.55 4.56
C ALA A 155 8.73 48.09 4.46
N ASN A 156 8.04 47.27 3.66
CA ASN A 156 8.27 45.83 3.51
C ASN A 156 9.69 45.44 3.02
N ASN A 157 10.44 46.41 2.49
CA ASN A 157 11.77 46.21 1.90
C ASN A 157 12.83 47.17 2.47
N ASP A 158 12.52 47.91 3.54
CA ASP A 158 13.50 48.82 4.14
C ASP A 158 14.52 48.01 4.95
N THR A 159 15.80 48.33 4.76
CA THR A 159 16.92 47.60 5.38
C THR A 159 17.45 48.27 6.65
N GLU A 160 16.96 49.47 6.97
CA GLU A 160 17.34 50.24 8.15
C GLU A 160 16.12 50.54 9.02
N LEU A 161 16.28 50.44 10.35
CA LEU A 161 15.27 50.81 11.32
C LEU A 161 15.32 52.32 11.57
N THR A 162 14.40 53.07 10.97
CA THR A 162 14.22 54.49 11.25
C THR A 162 13.36 54.66 12.52
N PRO A 163 13.88 55.29 13.59
CA PRO A 163 13.11 55.50 14.81
C PRO A 163 12.00 56.52 14.57
N LEU A 164 10.78 56.16 14.97
CA LEU A 164 9.62 57.04 15.00
C LEU A 164 9.62 57.78 16.34
N ALA A 165 9.82 59.10 16.31
CA ALA A 165 9.76 59.91 17.52
C ALA A 165 8.32 59.92 18.07
N SER A 166 8.16 59.90 19.39
CA SER A 166 6.82 59.84 20.02
C SER A 166 5.95 61.06 19.71
N ASP A 167 6.57 62.18 19.33
CA ASP A 167 5.98 63.47 18.95
C ASP A 167 6.02 63.73 17.43
N ASP A 168 6.26 62.69 16.62
CA ASP A 168 6.30 62.84 15.16
C ASP A 168 4.95 63.39 14.62
N PRO A 169 4.96 64.49 13.86
CA PRO A 169 3.75 65.14 13.36
C PRO A 169 2.93 64.26 12.39
N SER A 170 3.48 63.14 11.91
CA SER A 170 2.76 62.16 11.11
C SER A 170 1.77 61.31 11.92
N ILE A 171 1.90 61.24 13.25
CA ILE A 171 1.01 60.46 14.12
C ILE A 171 -0.24 61.27 14.43
N LYS A 172 -1.40 60.89 13.89
CA LYS A 172 -2.65 61.66 14.04
C LYS A 172 -3.38 61.42 15.37
N ALA A 173 -3.36 60.19 15.89
CA ALA A 173 -3.95 59.83 17.18
C ALA A 173 -3.38 58.47 17.66
N ARG A 174 -3.38 58.25 18.98
CA ARG A 174 -3.04 56.96 19.62
C ARG A 174 -4.28 56.38 20.30
N ASN A 175 -4.42 55.06 20.31
CA ASN A 175 -5.50 54.35 21.00
C ASN A 175 -5.23 54.21 22.51
N ASP A 176 -6.18 53.63 23.27
CA ASP A 176 -6.09 53.44 24.73
C ASP A 176 -4.89 52.58 25.18
N LYS A 177 -4.23 51.89 24.24
CA LYS A 177 -3.02 51.07 24.47
C LYS A 177 -1.74 51.80 24.05
N GLY A 178 -1.83 53.09 23.73
CA GLY A 178 -0.70 53.91 23.30
C GLY A 178 -0.24 53.67 21.86
N ILE A 179 -0.94 52.87 21.05
CA ILE A 179 -0.53 52.55 19.66
C ILE A 179 -1.14 53.57 18.69
N PRO A 180 -0.39 54.11 17.72
CA PRO A 180 -0.94 54.99 16.69
C PRO A 180 -2.12 54.36 15.95
N SER A 181 -3.25 55.06 15.84
CA SER A 181 -4.40 54.62 15.03
C SER A 181 -4.20 54.93 13.54
N SER A 182 -3.41 55.98 13.23
CA SER A 182 -2.93 56.28 11.89
C SER A 182 -1.59 57.02 11.94
N ILE A 183 -0.74 56.73 10.95
CA ILE A 183 0.58 57.35 10.75
C ILE A 183 0.61 57.83 9.30
N GLY A 184 0.60 59.16 9.09
CA GLY A 184 0.52 59.79 7.78
C GLY A 184 -0.75 59.38 7.00
N ASP A 185 -0.52 58.75 5.84
CA ASP A 185 -1.56 58.21 4.95
C ASP A 185 -1.82 56.71 5.18
N TYR A 186 -1.48 56.17 6.36
CA TYR A 186 -1.69 54.76 6.68
C TYR A 186 -2.50 54.59 7.97
N GLU A 187 -3.41 53.64 7.97
CA GLU A 187 -4.30 53.30 9.09
C GLU A 187 -4.01 51.91 9.63
N LEU A 188 -4.17 51.75 10.95
CA LEU A 188 -3.98 50.47 11.65
C LEU A 188 -4.98 49.43 11.14
N VAL A 189 -4.47 48.28 10.70
CA VAL A 189 -5.28 47.17 10.18
C VAL A 189 -5.46 46.11 11.26
N THR A 190 -6.71 45.72 11.52
CA THR A 190 -7.00 44.66 12.49
C THR A 190 -6.64 43.28 11.93
N PRO A 191 -6.14 42.34 12.76
CA PRO A 191 -5.62 41.06 12.27
C PRO A 191 -6.65 40.19 11.52
N ALA A 192 -7.94 40.32 11.83
CA ALA A 192 -9.02 39.59 11.16
C ALA A 192 -9.12 39.87 9.64
N GLY A 193 -8.65 41.02 9.16
CA GLY A 193 -8.59 41.35 7.73
C GLY A 193 -7.30 40.90 7.03
N LEU A 194 -6.27 40.51 7.79
CA LEU A 194 -4.94 40.14 7.31
C LEU A 194 -4.80 38.62 7.09
N GLU A 195 -5.48 37.79 7.89
CA GLU A 195 -5.38 36.32 7.82
C GLU A 195 -5.78 35.72 6.46
N GLN A 196 -6.75 36.33 5.74
CA GLN A 196 -7.19 35.83 4.44
C GLN A 196 -6.14 36.01 3.32
N ARG A 197 -5.12 36.86 3.50
CA ARG A 197 -4.06 37.13 2.51
C ARG A 197 -2.63 36.90 2.99
N LEU A 198 -2.38 36.77 4.29
CA LEU A 198 -1.09 36.34 4.85
C LEU A 198 -0.75 34.85 4.60
N LYS A 199 -1.52 34.16 3.74
CA LYS A 199 -0.98 33.01 2.99
C LYS A 199 0.21 33.38 2.09
N LEU A 200 0.55 34.67 1.97
CA LEU A 200 1.89 35.17 1.62
C LEU A 200 2.91 34.77 2.71
N LYS A 201 3.20 33.47 2.80
CA LYS A 201 4.46 33.00 3.32
C LYS A 201 5.58 33.57 2.43
N THR A 202 6.71 33.85 3.07
CA THR A 202 8.10 33.87 2.55
C THR A 202 8.82 35.18 2.16
N ASP A 203 8.17 36.34 1.95
CA ASP A 203 8.91 37.53 1.43
C ASP A 203 8.88 38.80 2.31
N LEU A 204 8.60 38.70 3.61
CA LEU A 204 8.77 39.86 4.51
C LEU A 204 10.26 40.03 4.83
N HIS A 205 10.92 40.99 4.16
CA HIS A 205 12.35 41.27 4.36
C HIS A 205 12.51 42.41 5.35
N LEU A 206 12.65 42.04 6.61
CA LEU A 206 13.03 42.98 7.66
C LEU A 206 14.56 43.15 7.71
N PRO A 207 15.09 44.23 8.30
CA PRO A 207 16.52 44.47 8.46
C PRO A 207 17.28 43.25 8.98
N LYS A 208 18.55 43.10 8.58
CA LYS A 208 19.38 41.87 8.68
C LYS A 208 19.41 41.15 10.04
N ASP A 209 19.02 41.81 11.13
CA ASP A 209 19.06 41.28 12.49
C ASP A 209 17.70 40.77 13.00
N ILE A 210 16.62 40.95 12.23
CA ILE A 210 15.24 40.60 12.61
C ILE A 210 14.62 39.73 11.51
N GLN A 211 14.92 38.43 11.48
CA GLN A 211 14.17 37.50 10.62
C GLN A 211 12.87 37.08 11.30
N LEU A 212 11.75 37.75 10.97
CA LEU A 212 10.40 37.37 11.41
C LEU A 212 9.80 36.31 10.49
N THR A 213 10.41 35.15 10.45
CA THR A 213 10.00 34.08 9.51
C THR A 213 8.70 33.40 9.94
N LYS A 214 8.15 33.71 11.13
CA LYS A 214 6.84 33.24 11.60
C LYS A 214 6.23 34.20 12.62
N LEU A 215 5.38 35.13 12.17
CA LEU A 215 4.59 35.98 13.06
C LEU A 215 3.52 35.13 13.76
N GLN A 216 3.53 35.09 15.09
CA GLN A 216 2.47 34.42 15.86
C GLN A 216 1.39 35.46 16.24
N LEU A 217 0.16 35.19 15.82
CA LEU A 217 -0.98 36.09 16.03
C LEU A 217 -1.40 36.10 17.50
N LEU A 218 -1.46 37.28 18.12
CA LEU A 218 -2.00 37.47 19.46
C LEU A 218 -2.99 38.64 19.44
N GLN A 219 -4.29 38.35 19.52
CA GLN A 219 -5.41 39.30 19.67
C GLN A 219 -5.43 40.54 18.73
N GLN A 220 -4.51 41.49 18.89
CA GLN A 220 -4.42 42.76 18.15
C GLN A 220 -3.01 43.09 17.62
N ASN A 221 -1.99 42.27 17.89
CA ASN A 221 -0.61 42.43 17.40
C ASN A 221 0.00 41.10 16.96
N TYR A 222 1.13 41.17 16.26
CA TYR A 222 1.98 40.00 16.04
C TYR A 222 3.23 40.14 16.89
N LEU A 223 3.55 39.13 17.69
CA LEU A 223 4.86 39.07 18.34
C LEU A 223 5.87 38.49 17.37
N GLY A 224 6.98 39.19 17.23
CA GLY A 224 8.12 38.81 16.43
C GLY A 224 9.35 38.62 17.31
N GLN A 225 9.96 37.44 17.24
CA GLN A 225 11.24 37.17 17.89
C GLN A 225 12.22 36.70 16.83
N ALA A 226 13.46 37.18 16.88
CA ALA A 226 14.50 36.71 15.97
C ALA A 226 14.69 35.19 16.15
N GLN A 227 14.54 34.47 15.04
CA GLN A 227 14.64 33.02 15.00
C GLN A 227 16.00 32.60 14.46
N GLN A 228 16.55 31.51 14.98
CA GLN A 228 17.74 30.86 14.43
C GLN A 228 17.41 29.44 13.94
N PRO A 229 18.15 28.88 12.97
CA PRO A 229 18.00 27.50 12.56
C PRO A 229 18.17 26.57 13.76
N LYS A 230 17.16 25.74 14.03
CA LYS A 230 17.21 24.78 15.12
C LYS A 230 18.20 23.66 14.81
N TYR A 231 18.18 23.16 13.57
CA TYR A 231 19.08 22.11 13.13
C TYR A 231 20.04 22.60 12.07
N VAL A 232 21.31 22.22 12.20
CA VAL A 232 22.35 22.47 11.20
C VAL A 232 22.95 21.14 10.79
N TYR A 233 22.89 20.84 9.49
CA TYR A 233 23.49 19.63 8.92
C TYR A 233 24.89 19.93 8.38
N ASP A 234 25.88 19.16 8.81
CA ASP A 234 27.24 19.21 8.26
C ASP A 234 27.42 18.08 7.23
N SER A 235 27.55 18.45 5.95
CA SER A 235 27.72 17.51 4.85
C SER A 235 29.05 16.78 4.86
N THR A 236 30.06 17.30 5.56
CA THR A 236 31.40 16.71 5.64
C THR A 236 31.45 15.58 6.65
N THR A 237 30.77 15.76 7.79
CA THR A 237 30.75 14.78 8.88
C THR A 237 29.50 13.91 8.88
N GLY A 238 28.45 14.27 8.12
CA GLY A 238 27.18 13.56 8.11
C GLY A 238 26.40 13.70 9.41
N LYS A 239 26.66 14.77 10.17
CA LYS A 239 26.07 15.01 11.50
C LYS A 239 24.99 16.09 11.41
N LEU A 240 23.90 15.87 12.13
CA LEU A 240 22.84 16.85 12.33
C LEU A 240 22.93 17.39 13.76
N ILE A 241 23.09 18.70 13.92
CA ILE A 241 23.32 19.33 15.22
C ILE A 241 22.07 20.12 15.60
N ASP A 242 21.44 19.76 16.72
CA ASP A 242 20.41 20.56 17.37
C ASP A 242 21.08 21.70 18.15
N LYS A 243 20.88 22.94 17.71
CA LYS A 243 21.45 24.15 18.32
C LYS A 243 20.73 24.60 19.58
N GLU A 244 19.47 24.20 19.77
CA GLU A 244 18.68 24.52 20.97
C GLU A 244 19.13 23.65 22.15
N LEU A 245 19.27 22.35 21.91
CA LEU A 245 19.64 21.38 22.96
C LEU A 245 21.14 21.04 22.97
N ASN A 246 21.89 21.53 21.98
CA ASN A 246 23.30 21.21 21.76
C ASN A 246 23.57 19.68 21.65
N ILE A 247 22.64 18.95 21.03
CA ILE A 247 22.73 17.50 20.81
C ILE A 247 23.21 17.23 19.38
N VAL A 248 24.21 16.36 19.25
CA VAL A 248 24.73 15.91 17.97
C VAL A 248 24.06 14.58 17.61
N TYR A 249 23.46 14.52 16.43
CA TYR A 249 22.85 13.32 15.89
C TYR A 249 23.70 12.74 14.75
N VAL A 250 23.87 11.42 14.78
CA VAL A 250 24.57 10.63 13.76
C VAL A 250 23.57 9.78 12.98
N GLU A 251 23.92 9.50 11.73
CA GLU A 251 23.13 8.63 10.86
C GLU A 251 23.32 7.16 11.23
N GLN A 252 22.23 6.49 11.57
CA GLN A 252 22.23 5.07 11.85
C GLN A 252 21.00 4.41 11.24
N LYS A 253 21.22 3.50 10.26
CA LYS A 253 20.16 2.71 9.59
C LYS A 253 18.96 3.56 9.12
N GLY A 254 19.23 4.73 8.55
CA GLY A 254 18.21 5.64 8.04
C GLY A 254 17.53 6.53 9.09
N SER A 255 18.01 6.55 10.33
CA SER A 255 17.54 7.48 11.38
C SER A 255 18.66 8.39 11.86
N PHE A 256 18.30 9.55 12.38
CA PHE A 256 19.21 10.43 13.12
C PHE A 256 19.10 10.11 14.62
N VAL A 257 20.14 9.50 15.18
CA VAL A 257 20.20 9.01 16.57
C VAL A 257 21.22 9.86 17.33
N PRO A 258 20.98 10.25 18.59
CA PRO A 258 21.93 11.03 19.38
C PRO A 258 23.25 10.28 19.54
N GLU A 259 24.38 10.94 19.24
CA GLU A 259 25.73 10.37 19.35
C GLU A 259 26.08 9.98 20.80
N SER A 260 25.54 10.71 21.78
CA SER A 260 25.68 10.41 23.21
C SER A 260 24.93 9.15 23.65
N GLY A 261 23.97 8.66 22.85
CA GLY A 261 23.02 7.62 23.24
C GLY A 261 21.91 8.09 24.19
N GLU A 262 21.98 9.33 24.69
CA GLU A 262 20.97 9.96 25.53
C GLU A 262 20.12 10.93 24.71
N GLY A 263 18.84 10.59 24.52
CA GLY A 263 17.90 11.40 23.75
C GLY A 263 16.91 10.55 22.97
N LYS A 264 15.99 11.20 22.26
CA LYS A 264 15.04 10.52 21.37
C LYS A 264 15.56 10.56 19.95
N THR A 265 15.42 9.46 19.22
CA THR A 265 15.66 9.41 17.78
C THR A 265 14.74 10.42 17.07
N LEU A 266 15.29 11.17 16.11
CA LEU A 266 14.53 12.16 15.37
C LEU A 266 13.64 11.49 14.30
N ILE A 267 12.46 12.09 14.09
CA ILE A 267 11.49 11.71 13.07
C ILE A 267 11.14 12.98 12.28
N PRO A 268 11.09 12.94 10.94
CA PRO A 268 11.28 11.75 10.10
C PRO A 268 12.74 11.32 9.96
N GLY A 269 12.95 10.01 9.83
CA GLY A 269 14.15 9.45 9.22
C GLY A 269 14.04 9.43 7.69
N PHE A 270 14.92 8.65 7.06
CA PHE A 270 15.01 8.48 5.62
C PHE A 270 15.11 7.00 5.23
N SER A 271 14.68 6.70 4.00
CA SER A 271 14.78 5.37 3.42
C SER A 271 16.25 5.00 3.21
N ALA A 272 16.66 3.88 3.81
CA ALA A 272 18.02 3.38 3.78
C ALA A 272 18.05 1.86 3.64
N TYR A 273 19.11 1.35 3.03
CA TYR A 273 19.41 -0.08 3.01
C TYR A 273 19.86 -0.53 4.40
N ILE A 274 19.21 -1.57 4.95
CA ILE A 274 19.51 -2.14 6.27
C ILE A 274 19.97 -3.60 6.19
N GLY A 275 20.31 -4.09 5.00
CA GLY A 275 20.76 -5.47 4.82
C GLY A 275 19.65 -6.47 5.15
N ILE A 276 20.00 -7.53 5.87
CA ILE A 276 19.10 -8.65 6.18
C ILE A 276 18.36 -8.49 7.51
N ASP A 277 18.40 -7.32 8.14
CA ASP A 277 17.84 -7.08 9.48
C ASP A 277 16.36 -7.47 9.58
N ASN A 278 15.56 -7.12 8.57
CA ASN A 278 14.14 -7.51 8.53
C ASN A 278 13.96 -9.03 8.46
N LEU A 279 14.79 -9.73 7.68
CA LEU A 279 14.72 -11.19 7.56
C LEU A 279 15.15 -11.86 8.87
N LEU A 280 16.20 -11.35 9.52
CA LEU A 280 16.64 -11.83 10.82
C LEU A 280 15.54 -11.64 11.87
N ARG A 281 14.89 -10.47 11.89
CA ARG A 281 13.80 -10.17 12.81
C ARG A 281 12.68 -11.21 12.77
N VAL A 282 12.29 -11.70 11.60
CA VAL A 282 11.26 -12.76 11.48
C VAL A 282 11.65 -14.05 12.21
N VAL A 283 12.95 -14.36 12.28
CA VAL A 283 13.48 -15.61 12.83
C VAL A 283 14.00 -15.46 14.27
N THR A 284 14.39 -14.27 14.68
CA THR A 284 14.98 -14.00 16.01
C THR A 284 14.02 -13.36 16.99
N ASP A 285 13.02 -12.60 16.52
CA ASP A 285 12.04 -11.95 17.39
C ASP A 285 10.94 -12.95 17.77
N ASP A 286 10.96 -13.43 19.02
CA ASP A 286 9.98 -14.38 19.54
C ASP A 286 8.54 -13.87 19.43
N SER A 287 8.33 -12.55 19.51
CA SER A 287 6.99 -11.93 19.38
C SER A 287 6.40 -12.05 17.98
N VAL A 288 7.24 -12.31 16.98
CA VAL A 288 6.86 -12.50 15.57
C VAL A 288 6.92 -13.97 15.18
N ARG A 289 8.01 -14.66 15.55
CA ARG A 289 8.29 -16.05 15.16
C ARG A 289 7.20 -17.01 15.65
N ASP A 290 6.80 -16.90 16.91
CA ASP A 290 5.86 -17.85 17.51
C ASP A 290 4.47 -17.76 16.85
N PRO A 291 3.87 -16.56 16.69
CA PRO A 291 2.66 -16.41 15.88
C PRO A 291 2.83 -16.86 14.44
N PHE A 292 3.96 -16.54 13.80
CA PHE A 292 4.22 -16.88 12.40
C PHE A 292 4.07 -18.39 12.14
N TRP A 293 4.65 -19.25 12.99
CA TRP A 293 4.54 -20.71 12.81
C TRP A 293 3.12 -21.22 13.01
N ARG A 294 2.38 -20.70 13.99
CA ARG A 294 0.98 -21.09 14.24
C ARG A 294 0.07 -20.68 13.08
N VAL A 295 0.26 -19.46 12.59
CA VAL A 295 -0.42 -18.90 11.41
C VAL A 295 -0.06 -19.70 10.16
N PHE A 296 1.20 -20.07 9.96
CA PHE A 296 1.63 -20.90 8.83
C PHE A 296 0.93 -22.26 8.81
N ILE A 297 0.92 -22.98 9.94
CA ILE A 297 0.24 -24.28 10.04
C ILE A 297 -1.25 -24.13 9.72
N TRP A 298 -1.90 -23.12 10.29
CA TRP A 298 -3.30 -22.86 9.97
C TRP A 298 -3.51 -22.48 8.51
N THR A 299 -2.63 -21.69 7.90
CA THR A 299 -2.70 -21.32 6.47
C THR A 299 -2.68 -22.56 5.58
N VAL A 300 -1.79 -23.51 5.87
CA VAL A 300 -1.71 -24.78 5.13
C VAL A 300 -2.98 -25.63 5.35
N VAL A 301 -3.43 -25.78 6.61
CA VAL A 301 -4.65 -26.52 6.94
C VAL A 301 -5.89 -25.89 6.28
N PHE A 302 -5.99 -24.57 6.31
CA PHE A 302 -7.06 -23.81 5.68
C PHE A 302 -7.05 -23.99 4.17
N ALA A 303 -5.88 -23.88 3.52
CA ALA A 303 -5.78 -24.06 2.07
C ALA A 303 -6.11 -25.49 1.63
N ILE A 304 -5.56 -26.51 2.29
CA ILE A 304 -5.87 -27.92 2.00
C ILE A 304 -7.35 -28.23 2.28
N GLY A 305 -7.87 -27.80 3.44
CA GLY A 305 -9.26 -28.02 3.81
C GLY A 305 -10.23 -27.33 2.84
N SER A 306 -9.89 -26.14 2.39
CA SER A 306 -10.66 -25.39 1.40
C SER A 306 -10.70 -26.09 0.05
N VAL A 307 -9.54 -26.48 -0.49
CA VAL A 307 -9.47 -27.21 -1.77
C VAL A 307 -10.20 -28.55 -1.65
N GLY A 308 -9.94 -29.32 -0.60
CA GLY A 308 -10.55 -30.63 -0.41
C GLY A 308 -12.08 -30.56 -0.31
N THR A 309 -12.61 -29.63 0.49
CA THR A 309 -14.07 -29.50 0.68
C THR A 309 -14.76 -28.93 -0.56
N THR A 310 -14.21 -27.89 -1.18
CA THR A 310 -14.79 -27.29 -2.39
C THR A 310 -14.73 -28.23 -3.58
N PHE A 311 -13.63 -28.96 -3.75
CA PHE A 311 -13.51 -30.00 -4.79
C PHE A 311 -14.49 -31.12 -4.56
N ALA A 312 -14.58 -31.66 -3.34
CA ALA A 312 -15.51 -32.76 -3.03
C ALA A 312 -16.97 -32.37 -3.31
N LEU A 313 -17.42 -31.22 -2.79
CA LEU A 313 -18.79 -30.76 -2.99
C LEU A 313 -19.06 -30.37 -4.46
N GLY A 314 -18.09 -29.70 -5.09
CA GLY A 314 -18.17 -29.33 -6.49
C GLY A 314 -18.28 -30.55 -7.41
N LEU A 315 -17.47 -31.58 -7.16
CA LEU A 315 -17.51 -32.85 -7.89
C LEU A 315 -18.85 -33.57 -7.71
N ILE A 316 -19.40 -33.61 -6.49
CA ILE A 316 -20.72 -34.19 -6.24
C ILE A 316 -21.78 -33.52 -7.11
N PHE A 317 -21.86 -32.18 -7.10
CA PHE A 317 -22.82 -31.46 -7.94
C PHE A 317 -22.53 -31.58 -9.42
N ALA A 318 -21.26 -31.61 -9.83
CA ALA A 318 -20.87 -31.82 -11.22
C ALA A 318 -21.35 -33.18 -11.73
N MET A 319 -21.17 -34.26 -10.96
CA MET A 319 -21.66 -35.59 -11.32
C MET A 319 -23.18 -35.64 -11.44
N ILE A 320 -23.90 -35.02 -10.50
CA ILE A 320 -25.37 -34.92 -10.54
C ILE A 320 -25.83 -34.20 -11.82
N LEU A 321 -25.21 -33.07 -12.15
CA LEU A 321 -25.55 -32.27 -13.32
C LEU A 321 -25.07 -32.88 -14.64
N ASN A 322 -24.05 -33.73 -14.61
CA ASN A 322 -23.54 -34.44 -15.78
C ASN A 322 -24.46 -35.62 -16.19
N ASN A 323 -25.27 -36.14 -15.27
CA ASN A 323 -26.22 -37.21 -15.57
C ASN A 323 -27.23 -36.76 -16.64
N ARG A 324 -27.40 -37.54 -17.73
CA ARG A 324 -28.31 -37.25 -18.86
C ARG A 324 -29.78 -37.13 -18.44
N ASP A 325 -30.21 -37.85 -17.41
CA ASP A 325 -31.62 -37.96 -17.02
C ASP A 325 -32.03 -36.99 -15.91
N PHE A 326 -31.12 -36.15 -15.41
CA PHE A 326 -31.44 -35.20 -14.34
C PHE A 326 -32.42 -34.11 -14.84
N PRO A 327 -33.60 -33.93 -14.22
CA PRO A 327 -34.58 -32.94 -14.67
C PRO A 327 -34.13 -31.51 -14.36
N LEU A 328 -34.56 -30.55 -15.19
CA LEU A 328 -34.33 -29.11 -14.98
C LEU A 328 -32.86 -28.70 -14.78
N LYS A 329 -31.91 -29.40 -15.42
CA LYS A 329 -30.46 -29.10 -15.29
C LYS A 329 -30.10 -27.63 -15.46
N PRO A 330 -30.65 -26.88 -16.45
CA PRO A 330 -30.29 -25.48 -16.60
C PRO A 330 -30.67 -24.64 -15.38
N LEU A 331 -31.81 -24.94 -14.73
CA LEU A 331 -32.25 -24.26 -13.52
C LEU A 331 -31.31 -24.55 -12.35
N TRP A 332 -31.04 -25.83 -12.06
CA TRP A 332 -30.14 -26.22 -10.97
C TRP A 332 -28.72 -25.70 -11.16
N ARG A 333 -28.20 -25.77 -12.39
CA ARG A 333 -26.89 -25.20 -12.73
C ARG A 333 -26.87 -23.70 -12.46
N SER A 334 -27.92 -22.97 -12.83
CA SER A 334 -28.01 -21.52 -12.61
C SER A 334 -28.07 -21.17 -11.12
N LEU A 335 -28.89 -21.89 -10.34
CA LEU A 335 -29.03 -21.66 -8.89
C LEU A 335 -27.74 -21.96 -8.13
N LEU A 336 -27.04 -23.05 -8.47
CA LEU A 336 -25.81 -23.46 -7.78
C LEU A 336 -24.61 -22.56 -8.09
N ILE A 337 -24.65 -21.77 -9.16
CA ILE A 337 -23.60 -20.80 -9.52
C ILE A 337 -23.74 -19.46 -8.77
N ILE A 338 -24.93 -19.16 -8.24
CA ILE A 338 -25.21 -17.87 -7.56
C ILE A 338 -24.14 -17.46 -6.54
N PRO A 339 -23.64 -18.35 -5.64
CA PRO A 339 -22.63 -17.96 -4.66
C PRO A 339 -21.34 -17.40 -5.28
N TYR A 340 -20.97 -17.88 -6.46
CA TYR A 340 -19.80 -17.44 -7.22
C TYR A 340 -20.09 -16.24 -8.13
N ALA A 341 -21.35 -16.09 -8.56
CA ALA A 341 -21.77 -14.95 -9.38
C ALA A 341 -21.82 -13.64 -8.58
N ILE A 342 -22.04 -13.72 -7.26
CA ILE A 342 -22.02 -12.56 -6.36
C ILE A 342 -20.57 -12.23 -5.97
N PRO A 343 -20.16 -10.94 -5.96
CA PRO A 343 -18.83 -10.55 -5.53
C PRO A 343 -18.48 -11.09 -4.14
N GLY A 344 -17.34 -11.80 -4.03
CA GLY A 344 -16.96 -12.51 -2.81
C GLY A 344 -16.84 -11.61 -1.56
N TRP A 345 -16.43 -10.34 -1.72
CA TRP A 345 -16.34 -9.39 -0.61
C TRP A 345 -17.72 -9.06 -0.01
N LEU A 346 -18.75 -8.94 -0.85
CA LEU A 346 -20.12 -8.70 -0.43
C LEU A 346 -20.67 -9.93 0.28
N SER A 347 -20.49 -11.11 -0.31
CA SER A 347 -20.92 -12.37 0.29
C SER A 347 -20.27 -12.62 1.66
N ALA A 348 -18.96 -12.40 1.80
CA ALA A 348 -18.26 -12.54 3.09
C ALA A 348 -18.83 -11.59 4.17
N SER A 349 -19.14 -10.34 3.79
CA SER A 349 -19.72 -9.35 4.69
C SER A 349 -21.15 -9.73 5.12
N VAL A 350 -21.94 -10.27 4.20
CA VAL A 350 -23.29 -10.81 4.50
C VAL A 350 -23.18 -11.99 5.45
N TRP A 351 -22.29 -12.96 5.20
CA TRP A 351 -22.08 -14.11 6.08
C TRP A 351 -21.65 -13.72 7.48
N ARG A 352 -20.81 -12.69 7.63
CA ARG A 352 -20.44 -12.13 8.95
C ARG A 352 -21.68 -11.64 9.72
N GLY A 353 -22.61 -10.98 9.03
CA GLY A 353 -23.88 -10.54 9.62
C GLY A 353 -24.81 -11.72 9.96
N LEU A 354 -24.92 -12.71 9.07
CA LEU A 354 -25.77 -13.89 9.26
C LEU A 354 -25.35 -14.75 10.46
N LEU A 355 -24.04 -14.84 10.71
CA LEU A 355 -23.44 -15.62 11.78
C LEU A 355 -23.25 -14.82 13.08
N ASN A 356 -23.71 -13.57 13.14
CA ASN A 356 -23.55 -12.75 14.34
C ASN A 356 -24.15 -13.44 15.59
N PRO A 357 -23.42 -13.55 16.71
CA PRO A 357 -23.91 -14.29 17.87
C PRO A 357 -25.18 -13.72 18.52
N SER A 358 -25.37 -12.41 18.46
CA SER A 358 -26.44 -11.70 19.16
C SER A 358 -27.72 -11.54 18.34
N TYR A 359 -27.61 -11.26 17.05
CA TYR A 359 -28.76 -10.96 16.18
C TYR A 359 -28.76 -11.73 14.85
N GLY A 360 -27.76 -12.58 14.61
CA GLY A 360 -27.63 -13.32 13.37
C GLY A 360 -28.77 -14.35 13.22
N PRO A 361 -29.49 -14.36 12.08
CA PRO A 361 -30.59 -15.30 11.86
C PRO A 361 -30.15 -16.76 11.96
N ILE A 362 -28.90 -17.09 11.62
CA ILE A 362 -28.38 -18.47 11.75
C ILE A 362 -28.32 -18.87 13.21
N ASN A 363 -27.77 -18.03 14.10
CA ASN A 363 -27.71 -18.32 15.53
C ASN A 363 -29.09 -18.36 16.18
N ILE A 364 -29.99 -17.47 15.78
CA ILE A 364 -31.38 -17.49 16.25
C ILE A 364 -32.04 -18.81 15.85
N ALA A 365 -31.87 -19.26 14.60
CA ALA A 365 -32.41 -20.52 14.12
C ALA A 365 -31.82 -21.73 14.87
N LEU A 366 -30.50 -21.78 15.04
CA LEU A 366 -29.83 -22.85 15.78
C LEU A 366 -30.28 -22.91 17.25
N LYS A 367 -30.46 -21.75 17.89
CA LYS A 367 -30.96 -21.68 19.26
C LYS A 367 -32.40 -22.19 19.37
N ASN A 368 -33.25 -21.82 18.42
CA ASN A 368 -34.67 -22.21 18.44
C ASN A 368 -34.89 -23.68 18.05
N LEU A 369 -34.10 -24.22 17.11
CA LEU A 369 -34.27 -25.57 16.59
C LEU A 369 -33.50 -26.62 17.38
N LEU A 370 -32.27 -26.30 17.81
CA LEU A 370 -31.33 -27.24 18.41
C LEU A 370 -30.92 -26.86 19.84
N GLY A 371 -31.37 -25.70 20.35
CA GLY A 371 -30.99 -25.21 21.68
C GLY A 371 -29.54 -24.74 21.82
N ILE A 372 -28.79 -24.64 20.71
CA ILE A 372 -27.37 -24.25 20.71
C ILE A 372 -27.18 -22.82 20.19
N SER A 373 -26.20 -22.11 20.75
CA SER A 373 -25.83 -20.76 20.30
C SER A 373 -24.32 -20.68 20.16
N PRO A 374 -23.74 -21.19 19.06
CA PRO A 374 -22.29 -21.23 18.87
C PRO A 374 -21.71 -19.82 18.81
N ASP A 375 -20.59 -19.59 19.50
CA ASP A 375 -19.86 -18.34 19.39
C ASP A 375 -18.82 -18.43 18.27
N TRP A 376 -19.28 -18.18 17.04
CA TRP A 376 -18.46 -18.29 15.84
C TRP A 376 -17.24 -17.36 15.80
N PHE A 377 -17.23 -16.30 16.62
CA PHE A 377 -16.19 -15.27 16.56
C PHE A 377 -15.26 -15.29 17.77
N ALA A 378 -15.74 -15.72 18.95
CA ALA A 378 -14.90 -15.81 20.14
C ALA A 378 -14.21 -17.16 20.30
N ASP A 379 -14.82 -18.27 19.89
CA ASP A 379 -14.19 -19.59 19.99
C ASP A 379 -13.23 -19.85 18.81
N PRO A 380 -11.94 -20.12 19.06
CA PRO A 380 -10.95 -20.34 18.00
C PRO A 380 -11.26 -21.52 17.07
N GLY A 381 -11.89 -22.58 17.57
CA GLY A 381 -12.23 -23.76 16.79
C GLY A 381 -13.42 -23.50 15.85
N LEU A 382 -14.49 -22.92 16.39
CA LEU A 382 -15.67 -22.53 15.64
C LEU A 382 -15.37 -21.44 14.62
N ALA A 383 -14.49 -20.48 14.94
CA ALA A 383 -14.07 -19.47 13.98
C ALA A 383 -13.38 -20.08 12.75
N LYS A 384 -12.52 -21.07 12.97
CA LYS A 384 -11.86 -21.84 11.89
C LYS A 384 -12.86 -22.64 11.06
N VAL A 385 -13.83 -23.30 11.71
CA VAL A 385 -14.91 -24.03 11.02
C VAL A 385 -15.78 -23.08 10.20
N MET A 386 -16.14 -21.93 10.76
CA MET A 386 -16.90 -20.89 10.08
C MET A 386 -16.18 -20.42 8.81
N VAL A 387 -14.90 -20.10 8.91
CA VAL A 387 -14.11 -19.63 7.76
C VAL A 387 -14.07 -20.69 6.65
N LEU A 388 -13.87 -21.97 6.99
CA LEU A 388 -13.92 -23.08 6.02
C LEU A 388 -15.32 -23.24 5.40
N MET A 389 -16.38 -23.13 6.19
CA MET A 389 -17.77 -23.25 5.73
C MET A 389 -18.14 -22.12 4.76
N VAL A 390 -17.80 -20.88 5.08
CA VAL A 390 -18.06 -19.73 4.20
C VAL A 390 -17.22 -19.86 2.92
N ASN A 391 -15.96 -20.29 3.03
CA ASN A 391 -15.13 -20.53 1.84
C ASN A 391 -15.69 -21.66 0.97
N LEU A 392 -16.21 -22.72 1.57
CA LEU A 392 -16.90 -23.80 0.87
C LEU A 392 -18.07 -23.27 0.05
N TYR A 393 -18.93 -22.44 0.66
CA TYR A 393 -20.06 -21.80 -0.02
C TYR A 393 -19.63 -20.97 -1.23
N LEU A 394 -18.55 -20.19 -1.09
CA LEU A 394 -18.03 -19.34 -2.17
C LEU A 394 -17.29 -20.12 -3.26
N GLY A 395 -16.59 -21.19 -2.88
CA GLY A 395 -15.64 -21.90 -3.74
C GLY A 395 -16.19 -23.13 -4.46
N PHE A 396 -17.21 -23.81 -3.90
CA PHE A 396 -17.75 -25.03 -4.53
C PHE A 396 -18.28 -24.81 -5.96
N PRO A 397 -18.91 -23.66 -6.32
CA PRO A 397 -19.46 -23.51 -7.67
C PRO A 397 -18.37 -23.44 -8.75
N TYR A 398 -17.21 -22.86 -8.40
CA TYR A 398 -16.04 -22.86 -9.27
C TYR A 398 -15.57 -24.29 -9.56
N MET A 399 -15.40 -25.10 -8.51
CA MET A 399 -15.00 -26.50 -8.65
C MET A 399 -16.06 -27.33 -9.38
N MET A 400 -17.34 -27.07 -9.15
CA MET A 400 -18.45 -27.69 -9.87
C MET A 400 -18.36 -27.43 -11.37
N LEU A 401 -18.12 -26.18 -11.80
CA LEU A 401 -18.03 -25.82 -13.21
C LEU A 401 -16.84 -26.48 -13.90
N ILE A 402 -15.68 -26.47 -13.24
CA ILE A 402 -14.46 -27.12 -13.75
C ILE A 402 -14.64 -28.62 -13.86
N CYS A 403 -15.14 -29.26 -12.80
CA CYS A 403 -15.38 -30.70 -12.81
C CYS A 403 -16.43 -31.06 -13.86
N LEU A 404 -17.49 -30.28 -14.01
CA LEU A 404 -18.52 -30.55 -15.03
C LEU A 404 -17.95 -30.48 -16.44
N GLY A 405 -17.10 -29.49 -16.75
CA GLY A 405 -16.44 -29.39 -18.05
C GLY A 405 -15.46 -30.55 -18.29
N ALA A 406 -14.67 -30.91 -17.28
CA ALA A 406 -13.71 -32.01 -17.37
C ALA A 406 -14.40 -33.40 -17.46
N LEU A 407 -15.54 -33.59 -16.79
CA LEU A 407 -16.34 -34.80 -16.93
C LEU A 407 -16.89 -34.97 -18.35
N GLN A 408 -17.21 -33.87 -19.04
CA GLN A 408 -17.71 -33.88 -20.41
C GLN A 408 -16.63 -34.18 -21.46
N SER A 409 -15.35 -34.03 -21.13
CA SER A 409 -14.26 -34.42 -22.03
C SER A 409 -13.89 -35.89 -21.94
N ILE A 410 -14.42 -36.63 -20.95
CA ILE A 410 -14.17 -38.07 -20.83
C ILE A 410 -14.94 -38.80 -21.94
N PRO A 411 -14.26 -39.56 -22.81
CA PRO A 411 -14.90 -40.32 -23.87
C PRO A 411 -15.95 -41.32 -23.34
N ALA A 412 -17.10 -41.41 -24.03
CA ALA A 412 -18.22 -42.26 -23.59
C ALA A 412 -17.94 -43.77 -23.77
N ASP A 413 -17.09 -44.11 -24.73
CA ASP A 413 -16.62 -45.48 -25.01
C ASP A 413 -15.90 -46.12 -23.82
N MET A 414 -15.20 -45.34 -22.98
CA MET A 414 -14.61 -45.82 -21.73
C MET A 414 -15.68 -46.35 -20.76
N TYR A 415 -16.81 -45.67 -20.66
CA TYR A 415 -17.92 -46.10 -19.82
C TYR A 415 -18.66 -47.30 -20.43
N GLU A 416 -18.82 -47.35 -21.75
CA GLU A 416 -19.41 -48.49 -22.46
C GLU A 416 -18.55 -49.76 -22.33
N ALA A 417 -17.23 -49.64 -22.50
CA ALA A 417 -16.29 -50.73 -22.27
C ALA A 417 -16.37 -51.26 -20.83
N SER A 418 -16.43 -50.36 -19.84
CA SER A 418 -16.56 -50.74 -18.43
C SER A 418 -17.85 -51.51 -18.12
N LEU A 419 -18.94 -51.21 -18.84
CA LEU A 419 -20.21 -51.94 -18.72
C LEU A 419 -20.09 -53.37 -19.23
N ILE A 420 -19.33 -53.58 -20.31
CA ILE A 420 -19.02 -54.92 -20.85
C ILE A 420 -18.18 -55.72 -19.85
N ASP A 421 -17.22 -55.06 -19.19
CA ASP A 421 -16.37 -55.66 -18.15
C ASP A 421 -17.09 -55.89 -16.80
N GLY A 422 -18.39 -55.53 -16.70
CA GLY A 422 -19.19 -55.74 -15.49
C GLY A 422 -18.86 -54.78 -14.33
N ALA A 423 -18.23 -53.63 -14.62
CA ALA A 423 -17.88 -52.65 -13.60
C ALA A 423 -19.14 -51.99 -13.00
N ASN A 424 -19.21 -51.95 -11.67
CA ASN A 424 -20.23 -51.21 -10.94
C ASN A 424 -19.91 -49.70 -10.86
N GLU A 425 -20.88 -48.87 -10.44
CA GLU A 425 -20.73 -47.41 -10.41
C GLU A 425 -19.56 -46.91 -9.54
N ARG A 426 -19.27 -47.59 -8.42
CA ARG A 426 -18.13 -47.24 -7.57
C ARG A 426 -16.81 -47.53 -8.28
N GLN A 427 -16.73 -48.65 -9.00
CA GLN A 427 -15.55 -49.01 -9.79
C GLN A 427 -15.37 -48.03 -10.95
N LYS A 428 -16.43 -47.68 -11.69
CA LYS A 428 -16.36 -46.64 -12.73
C LYS A 428 -15.85 -45.32 -12.16
N PHE A 429 -16.36 -44.88 -11.01
CA PHE A 429 -15.88 -43.66 -10.38
C PHE A 429 -14.39 -43.75 -9.99
N GLN A 430 -13.98 -44.81 -9.30
CA GLN A 430 -12.61 -44.94 -8.77
C GLN A 430 -11.56 -45.20 -9.84
N PHE A 431 -11.89 -45.94 -10.90
CA PHE A 431 -10.92 -46.39 -11.91
C PHE A 431 -10.98 -45.61 -13.23
N ILE A 432 -12.10 -44.96 -13.55
CA ILE A 432 -12.30 -44.25 -14.81
C ILE A 432 -12.47 -42.76 -14.54
N THR A 433 -13.54 -42.38 -13.83
CA THR A 433 -13.93 -40.97 -13.67
C THR A 433 -12.91 -40.17 -12.88
N LEU A 434 -12.57 -40.59 -11.65
CA LEU A 434 -11.70 -39.83 -10.76
C LEU A 434 -10.26 -39.72 -11.30
N PRO A 435 -9.62 -40.79 -11.80
CA PRO A 435 -8.26 -40.67 -12.35
C PRO A 435 -8.18 -39.73 -13.55
N MET A 436 -9.06 -39.89 -14.55
CA MET A 436 -9.07 -39.00 -15.71
C MET A 436 -9.44 -37.56 -15.35
N LEU A 437 -10.36 -37.38 -14.40
CA LEU A 437 -10.69 -36.06 -13.89
C LEU A 437 -9.47 -35.39 -13.26
N LEU A 438 -8.74 -36.10 -12.39
CA LEU A 438 -7.57 -35.54 -11.67
C LEU A 438 -6.42 -35.16 -12.60
N VAL A 439 -6.30 -35.78 -13.77
CA VAL A 439 -5.36 -35.35 -14.81
C VAL A 439 -5.76 -33.98 -15.35
N ALA A 440 -7.04 -33.80 -15.68
CA ALA A 440 -7.55 -32.55 -16.21
C ALA A 440 -7.60 -31.41 -15.18
N VAL A 441 -8.00 -31.70 -13.93
CA VAL A 441 -8.20 -30.68 -12.89
C VAL A 441 -6.99 -30.48 -11.97
N GLY A 442 -5.99 -31.36 -12.00
CA GLY A 442 -4.82 -31.33 -11.12
C GLY A 442 -4.13 -29.95 -11.04
N PRO A 443 -3.76 -29.33 -12.17
CA PRO A 443 -3.18 -27.99 -12.18
C PRO A 443 -4.11 -26.93 -11.56
N LEU A 444 -5.42 -27.07 -11.72
CA LEU A 444 -6.43 -26.14 -11.18
C LEU A 444 -6.59 -26.31 -9.66
N LEU A 445 -6.43 -27.53 -9.14
CA LEU A 445 -6.39 -27.78 -7.69
C LEU A 445 -5.14 -27.14 -7.04
N ILE A 446 -3.99 -27.17 -7.73
CA ILE A 446 -2.77 -26.49 -7.28
C ILE A 446 -2.97 -24.97 -7.29
N ALA A 447 -3.54 -24.42 -8.37
CA ALA A 447 -3.88 -23.01 -8.45
C ALA A 447 -4.87 -22.59 -7.35
N SER A 448 -5.87 -23.43 -7.06
CA SER A 448 -6.83 -23.20 -5.97
C SER A 448 -6.17 -23.26 -4.59
N PHE A 449 -5.18 -24.14 -4.39
CA PHE A 449 -4.39 -24.17 -3.17
C PHE A 449 -3.62 -22.85 -2.98
N ALA A 450 -2.90 -22.40 -4.01
CA ALA A 450 -2.15 -21.15 -3.96
C ALA A 450 -3.05 -19.92 -3.74
N TYR A 451 -4.26 -19.92 -4.33
CA TYR A 451 -5.28 -18.91 -4.09
C TYR A 451 -5.75 -18.91 -2.63
N ASN A 452 -6.13 -20.07 -2.09
CA ASN A 452 -6.63 -20.17 -0.72
C ASN A 452 -5.55 -19.89 0.32
N PHE A 453 -4.29 -20.24 0.05
CA PHE A 453 -3.15 -19.87 0.88
C PHE A 453 -3.04 -18.35 1.08
N ASN A 454 -3.47 -17.57 0.08
CA ASN A 454 -3.40 -16.10 0.07
C ASN A 454 -4.80 -15.45 0.07
N ASN A 455 -5.85 -16.13 0.55
CA ASN A 455 -7.23 -15.61 0.53
C ASN A 455 -7.48 -14.55 1.61
N PHE A 456 -6.77 -13.43 1.51
CA PHE A 456 -6.82 -12.30 2.43
C PHE A 456 -8.23 -11.74 2.59
N THR A 457 -8.92 -11.52 1.47
CA THR A 457 -10.24 -10.90 1.42
C THR A 457 -11.26 -11.63 2.28
N LEU A 458 -11.29 -12.97 2.24
CA LEU A 458 -12.20 -13.74 3.07
C LEU A 458 -11.90 -13.56 4.56
N ILE A 459 -10.63 -13.75 4.96
CA ILE A 459 -10.24 -13.70 6.38
C ILE A 459 -10.49 -12.32 6.98
N GLU A 460 -10.09 -11.28 6.25
CA GLU A 460 -10.19 -9.91 6.71
C GLU A 460 -11.66 -9.46 6.84
N LEU A 461 -12.49 -9.72 5.83
CA LEU A 461 -13.89 -9.28 5.86
C LEU A 461 -14.75 -10.10 6.82
N LEU A 462 -14.49 -11.40 6.93
CA LEU A 462 -15.27 -12.28 7.78
C LEU A 462 -14.88 -12.15 9.25
N THR A 463 -13.58 -12.22 9.57
CA THR A 463 -13.10 -12.35 10.97
C THR A 463 -12.08 -11.31 11.38
N THR A 464 -11.53 -10.51 10.46
CA THR A 464 -10.37 -9.63 10.73
C THR A 464 -9.18 -10.37 11.38
N GLY A 465 -9.11 -11.69 11.17
CA GLY A 465 -8.12 -12.60 11.78
C GLY A 465 -8.48 -13.16 13.16
N GLY A 466 -9.53 -12.66 13.80
CA GLY A 466 -9.91 -13.02 15.16
C GLY A 466 -10.40 -14.47 15.33
N PRO A 467 -10.51 -14.97 16.57
CA PRO A 467 -10.22 -14.28 17.84
C PRO A 467 -8.71 -14.07 18.08
N PRO A 468 -8.29 -13.09 18.90
CA PRO A 468 -6.86 -12.83 19.15
C PRO A 468 -6.17 -14.04 19.81
N MET A 469 -4.93 -14.35 19.40
CA MET A 469 -4.16 -15.46 19.99
C MET A 469 -3.60 -15.13 21.38
N SER A 470 -3.23 -13.87 21.61
CA SER A 470 -2.68 -13.35 22.86
C SER A 470 -2.84 -11.83 22.88
N ALA A 471 -2.92 -11.24 24.08
CA ALA A 471 -2.89 -9.79 24.25
C ALA A 471 -1.57 -9.15 23.77
N SER A 472 -0.49 -9.94 23.71
CA SER A 472 0.85 -9.46 23.33
C SER A 472 1.12 -9.49 21.82
N THR A 473 0.24 -10.09 21.02
CA THR A 473 0.47 -10.33 19.58
C THR A 473 -0.66 -9.80 18.73
N ALA A 474 -0.35 -9.17 17.60
CA ALA A 474 -1.36 -8.73 16.63
C ALA A 474 -1.97 -9.88 15.79
N ALA A 475 -1.58 -11.13 16.06
CA ALA A 475 -2.11 -12.32 15.37
C ALA A 475 -3.38 -12.82 16.03
N GLY A 476 -4.36 -13.21 15.22
CA GLY A 476 -5.53 -13.96 15.65
C GLY A 476 -5.56 -15.38 15.10
N HIS A 477 -6.48 -16.19 15.61
CA HIS A 477 -6.54 -17.62 15.41
C HIS A 477 -6.96 -18.06 14.00
N THR A 478 -7.67 -17.21 13.25
CA THR A 478 -8.07 -17.51 11.86
C THR A 478 -7.14 -16.92 10.82
N ASP A 479 -6.10 -16.21 11.26
CA ASP A 479 -5.19 -15.55 10.35
C ASP A 479 -4.39 -16.47 9.48
N ILE A 480 -4.38 -16.14 8.19
CA ILE A 480 -3.44 -16.70 7.25
C ILE A 480 -2.19 -15.81 7.18
N LEU A 481 -1.10 -16.33 6.63
CA LEU A 481 0.17 -15.61 6.57
C LEU A 481 0.05 -14.21 5.94
N LEU A 482 -0.77 -14.07 4.89
CA LEU A 482 -0.98 -12.79 4.24
C LEU A 482 -1.74 -11.78 5.13
N SER A 483 -2.81 -12.20 5.83
CA SER A 483 -3.52 -11.30 6.76
C SER A 483 -2.67 -10.94 7.97
N TYR A 484 -1.89 -11.90 8.49
CA TYR A 484 -0.92 -11.65 9.55
C TYR A 484 0.14 -10.62 9.14
N THR A 485 0.73 -10.78 7.96
CA THR A 485 1.69 -9.82 7.41
C THR A 485 1.07 -8.43 7.26
N TYR A 486 -0.15 -8.37 6.74
CA TYR A 486 -0.89 -7.10 6.62
C TYR A 486 -1.08 -6.43 7.98
N ARG A 487 -1.52 -7.14 9.03
CA ARG A 487 -1.68 -6.54 10.35
C ARG A 487 -0.36 -6.06 10.95
N LEU A 488 0.72 -6.79 10.71
CA LEU A 488 2.04 -6.40 11.18
C LEU A 488 2.55 -5.15 10.46
N ALA A 489 2.22 -4.98 9.17
CA ALA A 489 2.60 -3.82 8.38
C ALA A 489 1.68 -2.60 8.53
N PHE A 490 0.40 -2.77 8.90
CA PHE A 490 -0.58 -1.68 8.77
C PHE A 490 -1.45 -1.47 10.02
N ALA A 491 -1.65 -2.48 10.86
CA ALA A 491 -2.66 -2.45 11.94
C ALA A 491 -2.09 -2.39 13.36
N GLY A 492 -0.77 -2.52 13.52
CA GLY A 492 -0.13 -2.69 14.83
C GLY A 492 -0.03 -1.45 15.72
N GLY A 493 -0.59 -0.29 15.32
CA GLY A 493 -0.50 0.97 16.08
C GLY A 493 0.92 1.53 16.27
N ARG A 494 1.93 0.86 15.72
CA ARG A 494 3.37 1.21 15.75
C ARG A 494 3.85 1.91 14.46
N GLY A 495 2.91 2.29 13.60
CA GLY A 495 3.15 2.80 12.27
C GLY A 495 3.33 1.71 11.21
N SER A 496 3.32 2.10 9.93
CA SER A 496 3.35 1.14 8.82
C SER A 496 4.77 0.70 8.43
N ASP A 497 5.15 -0.57 8.64
CA ASP A 497 6.49 -1.12 8.36
C ASP A 497 6.52 -1.93 7.05
N TYR A 498 6.67 -1.24 5.92
CA TYR A 498 6.62 -1.86 4.58
C TYR A 498 7.82 -2.75 4.28
N GLY A 499 9.01 -2.36 4.74
CA GLY A 499 10.25 -3.13 4.61
C GLY A 499 10.12 -4.48 5.31
N PHE A 500 9.65 -4.47 6.55
CA PHE A 500 9.45 -5.71 7.30
C PHE A 500 8.36 -6.61 6.71
N ALA A 501 7.24 -6.04 6.27
CA ALA A 501 6.20 -6.82 5.61
C ALA A 501 6.64 -7.42 4.27
N SER A 502 7.47 -6.70 3.52
CA SER A 502 8.07 -7.23 2.30
C SER A 502 9.01 -8.39 2.60
N ALA A 503 9.76 -8.35 3.70
CA ALA A 503 10.60 -9.46 4.14
C ALA A 503 9.77 -10.72 4.49
N ILE A 504 8.65 -10.56 5.18
CA ILE A 504 7.71 -11.68 5.42
C ILE A 504 7.13 -12.20 4.10
N GLY A 505 6.85 -11.31 3.14
CA GLY A 505 6.44 -11.66 1.78
C GLY A 505 7.43 -12.61 1.08
N ILE A 506 8.74 -12.45 1.29
CA ILE A 506 9.76 -13.37 0.77
C ILE A 506 9.56 -14.78 1.35
N PHE A 507 9.39 -14.89 2.67
CA PHE A 507 9.15 -16.19 3.31
C PHE A 507 7.88 -16.85 2.77
N ILE A 508 6.79 -16.09 2.64
CA ILE A 508 5.53 -16.58 2.07
C ILE A 508 5.75 -17.08 0.64
N PHE A 509 6.44 -16.29 -0.19
CA PHE A 509 6.74 -16.67 -1.58
C PHE A 509 7.55 -17.96 -1.66
N LEU A 510 8.60 -18.10 -0.86
CA LEU A 510 9.43 -19.30 -0.83
C LEU A 510 8.63 -20.53 -0.37
N ILE A 511 7.79 -20.37 0.65
CA ILE A 511 6.93 -21.44 1.18
C ILE A 511 5.92 -21.88 0.12
N VAL A 512 5.13 -20.96 -0.42
CA VAL A 512 4.09 -21.27 -1.43
C VAL A 512 4.73 -21.80 -2.70
N GLY A 513 5.82 -21.18 -3.15
CA GLY A 513 6.57 -21.61 -4.33
C GLY A 513 7.12 -23.03 -4.18
N THR A 514 7.68 -23.36 -3.02
CA THR A 514 8.17 -24.72 -2.73
C THR A 514 7.04 -25.74 -2.70
N ILE A 515 5.94 -25.45 -1.98
CA ILE A 515 4.78 -26.37 -1.92
C ILE A 515 4.19 -26.57 -3.33
N THR A 516 4.04 -25.48 -4.08
CA THR A 516 3.50 -25.50 -5.45
C THR A 516 4.41 -26.30 -6.38
N PHE A 517 5.73 -26.08 -6.33
CA PHE A 517 6.71 -26.83 -7.12
C PHE A 517 6.65 -28.33 -6.83
N LEU A 518 6.56 -28.72 -5.55
CA LEU A 518 6.40 -30.11 -5.15
C LEU A 518 5.10 -30.70 -5.70
N ASN A 519 3.98 -29.97 -5.57
CA ASN A 519 2.68 -30.41 -6.10
C ASN A 519 2.70 -30.61 -7.62
N PHE A 520 3.31 -29.71 -8.38
CA PHE A 520 3.44 -29.84 -9.84
C PHE A 520 4.20 -31.10 -10.24
N ARG A 521 5.26 -31.45 -9.50
CA ARG A 521 6.02 -32.69 -9.76
C ARG A 521 5.15 -33.94 -9.59
N PHE A 522 4.23 -33.95 -8.64
CA PHE A 522 3.27 -35.04 -8.48
C PHE A 522 2.26 -35.09 -9.64
N THR A 523 1.77 -33.95 -10.12
CA THR A 523 0.83 -33.89 -11.26
C THR A 523 1.44 -34.42 -12.55
N ASN A 524 2.72 -34.14 -12.83
CA ASN A 524 3.42 -34.72 -14.00
C ASN A 524 3.48 -36.26 -13.95
N THR A 525 3.28 -36.87 -12.79
CA THR A 525 3.21 -38.33 -12.64
C THR A 525 1.83 -38.84 -13.05
N LEU A 526 0.77 -38.07 -12.84
CA LEU A 526 -0.59 -38.40 -13.26
C LEU A 526 -0.76 -38.30 -14.78
N GLU A 527 -0.13 -37.30 -15.41
CA GLU A 527 -0.14 -37.13 -16.88
C GLU A 527 0.46 -38.34 -17.60
N LYS A 528 1.52 -38.93 -17.05
CA LYS A 528 2.15 -40.16 -17.56
C LYS A 528 1.31 -41.44 -17.37
N VAL A 529 0.25 -41.38 -16.57
CA VAL A 529 -0.68 -42.51 -16.36
C VAL A 529 -1.88 -42.40 -17.31
N SER A 530 -2.17 -41.20 -17.83
CA SER A 530 -3.21 -40.99 -18.84
C SER A 530 -2.75 -41.21 -20.29
N GLU A 531 -1.44 -41.11 -20.54
CA GLU A 531 -0.80 -41.58 -21.78
C GLU A 531 -0.64 -43.10 -21.76
#